data_AF-A0A257ES15-F1
#
_entry.id   AF-A0A257ES15-F1
#
_cell.length_a   1.000
_cell.length_b   1.000
_cell.length_c   1.000
_cell.angle_alpha   90.00
_cell.angle_beta   90.00
_cell.angle_gamma   90.00
#
_symmetry.space_group_name_H-M   'P 1'
#
loop_
_entity.id
_entity.type
_entity.pdbx_description
1 polymer ?
#
loop_
_entity_poly.entity_id
_entity_poly.type
_entity_poly.pdbx_seq_one_letter_code
_entity_poly.pdbx_strand_id
1 'polypeptide(L)'
;MRIWAGLIAVALLSACVPAYPPVAAPPAAPPPAAAPPPAAAPTARLPSETAVRNFVDVVQRLEPVTEEVCRARTRGVNCDFLIVVDDRLGQPPNAFQTLDRQGRPVLGFTLSLIGDARNPDEIAFVLGHEASHHILGHLPQTNANAQGAAMAAAILAAASGASPQVAEQMTGMAATVGARSYAKEFELQADAMGAEIAYRSGYDPLLGTGFFDRLPDPGDAFLGTHPPNGQRKAVVARVVDNLRAGGAGL
;
A
#
# COMPACT_ATOMS: atom_id res chain seq x y z
N MET A 1 19.85 -48.66 44.22
CA MET A 1 20.24 -47.25 44.52
C MET A 1 20.36 -46.52 43.19
N ARG A 2 19.64 -45.46 42.81
CA ARG A 2 18.59 -44.61 43.40
C ARG A 2 17.79 -44.08 42.19
N ILE A 3 16.46 -44.16 42.21
CA ILE A 3 15.57 -43.63 41.16
C ILE A 3 15.43 -42.12 41.42
N TRP A 4 15.79 -41.27 40.47
CA TRP A 4 15.55 -39.83 40.54
C TRP A 4 14.15 -39.54 40.00
N ALA A 5 13.21 -39.25 40.91
CA ALA A 5 11.90 -38.71 40.57
C ALA A 5 12.04 -37.19 40.39
N GLY A 6 11.86 -36.70 39.16
CA GLY A 6 11.76 -35.27 38.88
C GLY A 6 10.40 -34.74 39.32
N LEU A 7 10.38 -33.87 40.33
CA LEU A 7 9.21 -33.10 40.75
C LEU A 7 8.93 -32.00 39.71
N ILE A 8 7.83 -32.12 38.97
CA ILE A 8 7.28 -31.03 38.17
C ILE A 8 6.49 -30.13 39.13
N ALA A 9 7.04 -28.94 39.42
CA ALA A 9 6.33 -27.89 40.15
C ALA A 9 5.39 -27.17 39.17
N VAL A 10 4.09 -27.44 39.27
CA VAL A 10 3.05 -26.67 38.57
C VAL A 10 2.79 -25.40 39.37
N ALA A 11 3.22 -24.25 38.84
CA ALA A 11 2.89 -22.95 39.40
C ALA A 11 1.43 -22.60 39.03
N LEU A 12 0.53 -22.67 40.02
CA LEU A 12 -0.85 -22.20 39.91
C LEU A 12 -0.85 -20.66 40.08
N LEU A 13 -1.01 -19.94 38.98
CA LEU A 13 -1.29 -18.50 38.98
C LEU A 13 -2.78 -18.28 39.23
N SER A 14 -3.14 -17.91 40.46
CA SER A 14 -4.48 -17.46 40.83
C SER A 14 -4.69 -16.01 40.40
N ALA A 15 -5.45 -15.78 39.33
CA ALA A 15 -5.86 -14.46 38.88
C ALA A 15 -7.07 -13.96 39.70
N CYS A 16 -6.89 -12.90 40.48
CA CYS A 16 -7.99 -12.16 41.08
C CYS A 16 -8.50 -11.14 40.05
N VAL A 17 -9.72 -11.32 39.54
CA VAL A 17 -10.38 -10.35 38.65
C VAL A 17 -11.28 -9.45 39.52
N PRO A 18 -11.08 -8.12 39.53
CA PRO A 18 -12.01 -7.21 40.20
C PRO A 18 -13.33 -7.15 39.41
N ALA A 19 -14.45 -7.29 40.11
CA ALA A 19 -15.79 -7.13 39.56
C ALA A 19 -16.12 -5.64 39.40
N TYR A 20 -16.27 -5.18 38.16
CA TYR A 20 -16.80 -3.85 37.86
C TYR A 20 -18.33 -3.92 37.67
N PRO A 21 -19.08 -2.88 38.07
CA PRO A 21 -20.51 -2.80 37.77
C PRO A 21 -20.76 -2.72 36.26
N PRO A 22 -21.91 -3.21 35.76
CA PRO A 22 -22.22 -3.18 34.34
C PRO A 22 -22.35 -1.75 33.83
N VAL A 23 -21.57 -1.41 32.80
CA VAL A 23 -21.68 -0.17 32.04
C VAL A 23 -22.97 -0.21 31.23
N ALA A 24 -23.78 0.86 31.31
CA ALA A 24 -25.00 1.00 30.52
C ALA A 24 -24.69 0.90 29.01
N ALA A 25 -25.53 0.18 28.27
CA ALA A 25 -25.36 -0.01 26.84
C ALA A 25 -25.39 1.34 26.09
N PRO A 26 -24.51 1.56 25.10
CA PRO A 26 -24.57 2.75 24.25
C PRO A 26 -25.86 2.75 23.42
N PRO A 27 -26.40 3.93 23.08
CA PRO A 27 -27.58 4.03 22.23
C PRO A 27 -27.31 3.40 20.85
N ALA A 28 -28.34 2.76 20.29
CA ALA A 28 -28.27 2.12 18.98
C ALA A 28 -27.84 3.12 17.90
N ALA A 29 -26.87 2.69 17.06
CA ALA A 29 -26.42 3.47 15.92
C ALA A 29 -27.60 3.72 14.94
N PRO A 30 -27.67 4.91 14.32
CA PRO A 30 -28.65 5.16 13.26
C PRO A 30 -28.43 4.17 12.10
N PRO A 31 -29.50 3.79 11.37
CA PRO A 31 -29.36 2.92 10.21
C PRO A 31 -28.42 3.59 9.18
N PRO A 32 -27.61 2.80 8.47
CA PRO A 32 -26.73 3.35 7.44
C PRO A 32 -27.57 4.10 6.40
N ALA A 33 -27.20 5.34 6.11
CA ALA A 33 -27.76 6.07 4.98
C ALA A 33 -27.53 5.23 3.72
N ALA A 34 -28.58 5.05 2.93
CA ALA A 34 -28.49 4.32 1.67
C ALA A 34 -27.42 4.99 0.79
N ALA A 35 -26.43 4.20 0.38
CA ALA A 35 -25.39 4.67 -0.52
C ALA A 35 -26.02 5.19 -1.82
N PRO A 36 -25.58 6.35 -2.36
CA PRO A 36 -25.97 6.75 -3.69
C PRO A 36 -25.59 5.65 -4.70
N PRO A 37 -26.40 5.42 -5.75
CA PRO A 37 -26.07 4.42 -6.76
C PRO A 37 -24.71 4.79 -7.39
N PRO A 38 -23.81 3.83 -7.61
CA PRO A 38 -22.53 4.11 -8.25
C PRO A 38 -22.82 4.64 -9.66
N ALA A 39 -22.23 5.78 -10.01
CA ALA A 39 -22.13 6.19 -11.41
C ALA A 39 -21.39 5.07 -12.15
N ALA A 40 -22.03 4.47 -13.14
CA ALA A 40 -21.45 3.37 -13.89
C ALA A 40 -20.16 3.86 -14.59
N ALA A 41 -19.01 3.39 -14.13
CA ALA A 41 -17.75 3.61 -14.84
C ALA A 41 -17.87 3.09 -16.29
N PRO A 42 -17.28 3.76 -17.29
CA PRO A 42 -17.22 3.23 -18.65
C PRO A 42 -16.56 1.84 -18.62
N THR A 43 -17.29 0.79 -18.96
CA THR A 43 -16.75 -0.58 -18.97
C THR A 43 -15.93 -0.88 -20.22
N ALA A 44 -16.12 -0.10 -21.29
CA ALA A 44 -15.45 -0.27 -22.57
C ALA A 44 -14.04 0.33 -22.57
N ARG A 45 -13.09 -0.34 -23.23
CA ARG A 45 -11.75 0.21 -23.45
C ARG A 45 -11.83 1.49 -24.27
N LEU A 46 -11.00 2.46 -23.91
CA LEU A 46 -10.82 3.66 -24.71
C LEU A 46 -10.01 3.34 -25.97
N PRO A 47 -10.21 4.09 -27.08
CA PRO A 47 -9.27 4.09 -28.18
C PRO A 47 -7.86 4.46 -27.68
N SER A 48 -6.82 3.81 -28.22
CA SER A 48 -5.44 4.01 -27.75
C SER A 48 -5.00 5.47 -27.77
N GLU A 49 -5.41 6.24 -28.78
CA GLU A 49 -5.11 7.67 -28.87
C GLU A 49 -5.72 8.46 -27.69
N THR A 50 -6.95 8.14 -27.30
CA THR A 50 -7.61 8.75 -26.15
C THR A 50 -6.94 8.35 -24.84
N ALA A 51 -6.55 7.08 -24.69
CA ALA A 51 -5.85 6.61 -23.50
C ALA A 51 -4.50 7.32 -23.31
N VAL A 52 -3.73 7.47 -24.38
CA VAL A 52 -2.45 8.21 -24.36
C VAL A 52 -2.66 9.69 -24.06
N ARG A 53 -3.65 10.33 -24.68
CA ARG A 53 -3.97 11.74 -24.39
C ARG A 53 -4.35 11.94 -22.93
N ASN A 54 -5.24 11.10 -22.41
CA ASN A 54 -5.63 11.13 -21.01
C ASN A 54 -4.42 10.96 -20.07
N PHE A 55 -3.50 10.05 -20.40
CA PHE A 55 -2.29 9.85 -19.60
C PHE A 55 -1.42 11.11 -19.56
N VAL A 56 -1.16 11.73 -20.72
CA VAL A 56 -0.37 12.98 -20.79
C VAL A 56 -1.05 14.11 -20.01
N ASP A 57 -2.35 14.30 -20.19
CA ASP A 57 -3.12 15.35 -19.50
C ASP A 57 -3.08 15.14 -17.98
N VAL A 58 -3.19 13.89 -17.53
CA VAL A 58 -3.07 13.54 -16.10
C VAL A 58 -1.68 13.85 -15.57
N VAL A 59 -0.61 13.43 -16.25
CA VAL A 59 0.77 13.72 -15.81
C VAL A 59 0.98 15.22 -15.65
N GLN A 60 0.61 16.01 -16.66
CA GLN A 60 0.78 17.48 -16.64
C GLN A 60 0.05 18.16 -15.48
N ARG A 61 -1.11 17.63 -15.09
CA ARG A 61 -1.94 18.21 -14.02
C ARG A 61 -1.55 17.72 -12.63
N LEU A 62 -1.09 16.48 -12.54
CA LEU A 62 -0.93 15.77 -11.28
C LEU A 62 0.50 15.88 -10.74
N GLU A 63 1.51 15.93 -11.61
CA GLU A 63 2.92 16.11 -11.24
C GLU A 63 3.15 17.33 -10.33
N PRO A 64 2.78 18.58 -10.67
CA PRO A 64 3.06 19.73 -9.80
C PRO A 64 2.41 19.63 -8.41
N VAL A 65 1.20 19.07 -8.33
CA VAL A 65 0.49 18.82 -7.07
C VAL A 65 1.20 17.73 -6.25
N THR A 66 1.66 16.67 -6.90
CA THR A 66 2.44 15.60 -6.27
C THR A 66 3.71 16.14 -5.64
N GLU A 67 4.45 16.97 -6.38
CA GLU A 67 5.67 17.55 -5.86
C GLU A 67 5.41 18.52 -4.70
N GLU A 68 4.31 19.30 -4.78
CA GLU A 68 3.88 20.17 -3.69
C GLU A 68 3.59 19.36 -2.42
N VAL A 69 2.80 18.29 -2.54
CA VAL A 69 2.51 17.37 -1.43
C VAL A 69 3.81 16.76 -0.89
N CYS A 70 4.69 16.27 -1.75
CA CYS A 70 5.98 15.72 -1.36
C CYS A 70 6.80 16.72 -0.54
N ARG A 71 6.96 17.96 -1.03
CA ARG A 71 7.71 19.03 -0.34
C ARG A 71 7.06 19.46 0.97
N ALA A 72 5.73 19.43 1.06
CA ALA A 72 5.00 19.78 2.28
C ALA A 72 5.10 18.70 3.36
N ARG A 73 5.19 17.43 2.97
CA ARG A 73 5.15 16.27 3.89
C ARG A 73 6.54 15.76 4.30
N THR A 74 7.57 16.11 3.55
CA THR A 74 8.92 15.54 3.73
C THR A 74 9.98 16.63 3.92
N ARG A 75 11.16 16.22 4.40
CA ARG A 75 12.35 17.07 4.49
C ARG A 75 13.55 16.29 3.97
N GLY A 76 14.33 16.89 3.07
CA GLY A 76 15.52 16.28 2.49
C GLY A 76 15.24 15.11 1.53
N VAL A 77 13.99 14.91 1.12
CA VAL A 77 13.60 13.93 0.08
C VAL A 77 13.60 14.63 -1.28
N ASN A 78 14.09 13.95 -2.32
CA ASN A 78 13.99 14.44 -3.69
C ASN A 78 12.55 14.33 -4.16
N CYS A 79 11.91 15.46 -4.47
CA CYS A 79 10.52 15.54 -4.91
C CYS A 79 10.37 15.85 -6.41
N ASP A 80 11.45 15.76 -7.19
CA ASP A 80 11.43 15.91 -8.65
C ASP A 80 11.13 14.55 -9.28
N PHE A 81 9.86 14.29 -9.61
CA PHE A 81 9.44 13.00 -10.14
C PHE A 81 9.73 12.88 -11.63
N LEU A 82 10.30 11.75 -12.04
CA LEU A 82 10.42 11.38 -13.45
C LEU A 82 9.33 10.37 -13.80
N ILE A 83 8.32 10.79 -14.56
CA ILE A 83 7.29 9.88 -15.06
C ILE A 83 7.73 9.32 -16.41
N VAL A 84 7.77 7.99 -16.54
CA VAL A 84 8.19 7.30 -17.77
C VAL A 84 7.16 6.28 -18.23
N VAL A 85 7.11 6.08 -19.54
CA VAL A 85 6.35 4.99 -20.16
C VAL A 85 7.32 3.90 -20.58
N ASP A 86 7.05 2.67 -20.17
CA ASP A 86 7.69 1.47 -20.67
C ASP A 86 7.05 1.09 -22.01
N ASP A 87 7.75 1.44 -23.09
CA ASP A 87 7.32 1.27 -24.48
C ASP A 87 7.62 -0.13 -25.05
N ARG A 88 8.21 -1.02 -24.25
CA ARG A 88 8.47 -2.40 -24.65
C ARG A 88 7.13 -3.12 -24.91
N LEU A 89 6.99 -3.66 -26.11
CA LEU A 89 5.81 -4.41 -26.50
C LEU A 89 5.68 -5.71 -25.68
N GLY A 90 4.45 -6.08 -25.34
CA GLY A 90 4.15 -7.34 -24.64
C GLY A 90 4.35 -7.32 -23.13
N GLN A 91 4.68 -6.17 -22.52
CA GLN A 91 4.70 -6.06 -21.07
C GLN A 91 3.28 -6.20 -20.49
N PRO A 92 3.08 -6.96 -19.40
CA PRO A 92 1.80 -7.02 -18.72
C PRO A 92 1.44 -5.66 -18.10
N PRO A 93 0.15 -5.39 -17.82
CA PRO A 93 -0.27 -4.17 -17.13
C PRO A 93 0.46 -4.02 -15.80
N ASN A 94 1.24 -2.94 -15.69
CA ASN A 94 1.99 -2.60 -14.49
C ASN A 94 2.27 -1.10 -14.39
N ALA A 95 2.34 -0.61 -13.15
CA ALA A 95 2.90 0.66 -12.75
C ALA A 95 3.86 0.42 -11.57
N PHE A 96 4.88 1.25 -11.41
CA PHE A 96 5.85 1.06 -10.33
C PHE A 96 6.57 2.34 -9.95
N GLN A 97 7.03 2.39 -8.70
CA GLN A 97 7.96 3.38 -8.19
C GLN A 97 9.37 2.79 -8.05
N THR A 98 10.39 3.56 -8.43
CA THR A 98 11.81 3.26 -8.19
C THR A 98 12.65 4.54 -8.09
N LEU A 99 13.97 4.40 -7.99
CA LEU A 99 14.93 5.50 -8.03
C LEU A 99 15.89 5.33 -9.23
N ASP A 100 16.25 6.43 -9.88
CA ASP A 100 17.38 6.43 -10.81
C ASP A 100 18.73 6.39 -10.07
N ARG A 101 19.85 6.41 -10.83
CA ARG A 101 21.19 6.34 -10.25
C ARG A 101 21.57 7.57 -9.41
N GLN A 102 20.86 8.68 -9.60
CA GLN A 102 21.04 9.95 -8.91
C GLN A 102 20.09 10.08 -7.71
N GLY A 103 19.22 9.10 -7.48
CA GLY A 103 18.22 9.13 -6.41
C GLY A 103 16.96 9.93 -6.76
N ARG A 104 16.72 10.22 -8.05
CA ARG A 104 15.47 10.82 -8.51
C ARG A 104 14.35 9.78 -8.48
N PRO A 105 13.17 10.08 -7.91
CA PRO A 105 12.03 9.19 -8.00
C PRO A 105 11.57 9.00 -9.44
N VAL A 106 11.42 7.74 -9.86
CA VAL A 106 10.92 7.37 -11.18
C VAL A 106 9.61 6.62 -11.02
N LEU A 107 8.57 7.08 -11.70
CA LEU A 107 7.26 6.42 -11.77
C LEU A 107 7.09 5.84 -13.19
N GLY A 108 7.11 4.52 -13.31
CA GLY A 108 7.04 3.82 -14.59
C GLY A 108 5.66 3.25 -14.88
N PHE A 109 5.20 3.37 -16.13
CA PHE A 109 3.90 2.89 -16.59
C PHE A 109 4.04 2.08 -17.86
N THR A 110 3.48 0.89 -17.90
CA THR A 110 3.43 0.08 -19.13
C THR A 110 2.35 0.59 -20.09
N LEU A 111 2.58 0.45 -21.41
CA LEU A 111 1.56 0.74 -22.41
C LEU A 111 0.25 -0.01 -22.19
N SER A 112 0.32 -1.25 -21.68
CA SER A 112 -0.83 -2.10 -21.40
C SER A 112 -1.65 -1.58 -20.22
N LEU A 113 -1.02 -1.10 -19.14
CA LEU A 113 -1.75 -0.44 -18.04
C LEU A 113 -2.44 0.85 -18.51
N ILE A 114 -1.75 1.68 -19.31
CA ILE A 114 -2.33 2.90 -19.88
C ILE A 114 -3.57 2.55 -20.73
N GLY A 115 -3.51 1.50 -21.55
CA GLY A 115 -4.65 1.01 -22.33
C GLY A 115 -5.78 0.36 -21.52
N ASP A 116 -5.50 -0.06 -20.28
CA ASP A 116 -6.48 -0.69 -19.39
C ASP A 116 -7.27 0.30 -18.53
N ALA A 117 -6.83 1.56 -18.45
CA ALA A 117 -7.63 2.63 -17.88
C ALA A 117 -8.87 2.92 -18.74
N ARG A 118 -9.95 3.32 -18.07
CA ARG A 118 -11.27 3.60 -18.68
C ARG A 118 -11.62 5.08 -18.65
N ASN A 119 -10.89 5.87 -17.88
CA ASN A 119 -11.05 7.30 -17.72
C ASN A 119 -9.75 7.89 -17.12
N PRO A 120 -9.56 9.22 -17.16
CA PRO A 120 -8.38 9.85 -16.57
C PRO A 120 -8.30 9.75 -15.04
N ASP A 121 -9.43 9.61 -14.34
CA ASP A 121 -9.45 9.48 -12.86
C ASP A 121 -8.73 8.20 -12.39
N GLU A 122 -8.84 7.11 -13.15
CA GLU A 122 -8.12 5.85 -12.87
C GLU A 122 -6.62 6.01 -13.03
N ILE A 123 -6.15 6.69 -14.10
CA ILE A 123 -4.71 6.98 -14.26
C ILE A 123 -4.23 7.92 -13.14
N ALA A 124 -5.04 8.92 -12.80
CA ALA A 124 -4.69 9.88 -11.75
C ALA A 124 -4.52 9.18 -10.40
N PHE A 125 -5.44 8.29 -10.05
CA PHE A 125 -5.34 7.53 -8.81
C PHE A 125 -4.11 6.60 -8.80
N VAL A 126 -3.82 5.86 -9.88
CA VAL A 126 -2.63 5.00 -9.97
C VAL A 126 -1.35 5.83 -9.88
N LEU A 127 -1.25 6.97 -10.56
CA LEU A 127 -0.07 7.84 -10.49
C LEU A 127 0.12 8.42 -9.09
N GLY A 128 -0.95 8.91 -8.46
CA GLY A 128 -0.91 9.35 -7.07
C GLY A 128 -0.47 8.25 -6.11
N HIS A 129 -0.92 7.01 -6.34
CA HIS A 129 -0.52 5.83 -5.57
C HIS A 129 0.99 5.54 -5.68
N GLU A 130 1.53 5.47 -6.91
CA GLU A 130 2.97 5.25 -7.13
C GLU A 130 3.83 6.37 -6.52
N ALA A 131 3.40 7.63 -6.66
CA ALA A 131 4.07 8.75 -6.03
C ALA A 131 4.08 8.65 -4.50
N SER A 132 2.98 8.18 -3.91
CA SER A 132 2.82 8.05 -2.46
C SER A 132 3.81 7.04 -1.86
N HIS A 133 4.17 5.97 -2.57
CA HIS A 133 5.21 5.05 -2.12
C HIS A 133 6.56 5.75 -1.89
N HIS A 134 6.91 6.72 -2.75
CA HIS A 134 8.12 7.51 -2.58
C HIS A 134 7.98 8.53 -1.44
N ILE A 135 6.88 9.28 -1.40
CA ILE A 135 6.63 10.32 -0.39
C ILE A 135 6.66 9.73 1.03
N LEU A 136 6.09 8.54 1.20
CA LEU A 136 6.01 7.84 2.49
C LEU A 136 7.26 7.00 2.80
N GLY A 137 8.20 6.87 1.86
CA GLY A 137 9.45 6.14 2.06
C GLY A 137 9.27 4.62 2.16
N HIS A 138 8.26 4.04 1.50
CA HIS A 138 7.96 2.61 1.58
C HIS A 138 9.10 1.73 1.04
N LEU A 139 9.77 2.14 -0.05
CA LEU A 139 10.89 1.40 -0.61
C LEU A 139 12.09 1.27 0.36
N PRO A 140 12.65 2.37 0.92
CA PRO A 140 13.74 2.25 1.90
C PRO A 140 13.31 1.54 3.18
N GLN A 141 12.07 1.72 3.65
CA GLN A 141 11.55 0.99 4.80
C GLN A 141 11.46 -0.53 4.54
N THR A 142 10.98 -0.93 3.37
CA THR A 142 10.93 -2.35 2.95
C THR A 142 12.33 -2.96 2.93
N ASN A 143 13.32 -2.25 2.39
CA ASN A 143 14.71 -2.67 2.38
C ASN A 143 15.30 -2.76 3.79
N ALA A 144 14.98 -1.81 4.67
CA ALA A 144 15.43 -1.84 6.07
C ALA A 144 14.83 -3.02 6.83
N ASN A 145 13.54 -3.32 6.63
CA ASN A 145 12.86 -4.44 7.25
C ASN A 145 13.44 -5.78 6.79
N ALA A 146 13.71 -5.93 5.49
CA ALA A 146 14.35 -7.12 4.94
C ALA A 146 15.76 -7.34 5.53
N GLN A 147 16.58 -6.28 5.57
CA GLN A 147 17.94 -6.34 6.12
C GLN A 147 17.95 -6.63 7.62
N GLY A 148 17.08 -5.98 8.39
CA GLY A 148 16.96 -6.21 9.83
C GLY A 148 16.56 -7.65 10.15
N ALA A 149 15.59 -8.20 9.43
CA ALA A 149 15.17 -9.60 9.58
C ALA A 149 16.27 -10.58 9.16
N ALA A 150 16.96 -10.33 8.05
CA ALA A 150 18.12 -11.09 7.60
C ALA A 150 19.24 -11.12 8.66
N MET A 151 19.57 -9.95 9.23
CA MET A 151 20.61 -9.82 10.25
C MET A 151 20.23 -10.57 11.54
N ALA A 152 18.98 -10.47 11.99
CA ALA A 152 18.50 -11.22 13.15
C ALA A 152 18.59 -12.74 12.93
N ALA A 153 18.23 -13.21 11.73
CA ALA A 153 18.34 -14.62 11.36
C ALA A 153 19.80 -15.09 11.29
N ALA A 154 20.72 -14.25 10.79
CA ALA A 154 22.14 -14.57 10.76
C ALA A 154 22.74 -14.72 12.17
N ILE A 155 22.35 -13.85 13.11
CA ILE A 155 22.75 -13.95 14.52
C ILE A 155 22.23 -15.25 15.14
N LEU A 156 20.97 -15.60 14.89
CA LEU A 156 20.36 -16.84 15.38
C LEU A 156 21.03 -18.08 14.80
N ALA A 157 21.29 -18.08 13.48
CA ALA A 157 21.97 -19.17 12.80
C ALA A 157 23.37 -19.42 13.41
N ALA A 158 24.14 -18.35 13.62
CA ALA A 158 25.45 -18.41 14.27
C ALA A 158 25.36 -18.97 15.71
N ALA A 159 24.41 -18.49 16.51
CA ALA A 159 24.20 -18.96 17.88
C ALA A 159 23.77 -20.42 17.96
N SER A 160 23.03 -20.91 16.96
CA SER A 160 22.55 -22.30 16.88
C SER A 160 23.56 -23.30 16.33
N GLY A 161 24.70 -22.82 15.81
CA GLY A 161 25.68 -23.67 15.12
C GLY A 161 25.18 -24.22 13.77
N ALA A 162 24.26 -23.50 13.11
CA ALA A 162 23.73 -23.90 11.81
C ALA A 162 24.85 -24.01 10.76
N SER A 163 24.74 -24.96 9.83
CA SER A 163 25.66 -25.04 8.71
C SER A 163 25.54 -23.78 7.82
N PRO A 164 26.58 -23.42 7.05
CA PRO A 164 26.52 -22.25 6.17
C PRO A 164 25.33 -22.25 5.22
N GLN A 165 24.97 -23.42 4.67
CA GLN A 165 23.84 -23.57 3.76
C GLN A 165 22.50 -23.31 4.47
N VAL A 166 22.33 -23.80 5.69
CA VAL A 166 21.13 -23.57 6.49
C VAL A 166 21.04 -22.10 6.91
N ALA A 167 22.16 -21.50 7.30
CA ALA A 167 22.23 -20.08 7.66
C ALA A 167 21.83 -19.17 6.49
N GLU A 168 22.30 -19.47 5.28
CA GLU A 168 21.94 -18.73 4.06
C GLU A 168 20.44 -18.83 3.77
N GLN A 169 19.88 -20.05 3.80
CA GLN A 169 18.45 -20.27 3.59
C GLN A 169 17.60 -19.53 4.63
N MET A 170 17.96 -19.61 5.91
CA MET A 170 17.28 -18.91 6.99
C MET A 170 17.30 -17.39 6.78
N THR A 171 18.45 -16.85 6.39
CA THR A 171 18.64 -15.43 6.13
C THR A 171 17.76 -14.96 4.96
N GLY A 172 17.75 -15.70 3.85
CA GLY A 172 16.91 -15.38 2.68
C GLY A 172 15.41 -15.44 2.98
N MET A 173 14.97 -16.44 3.76
CA MET A 173 13.58 -16.54 4.21
C MET A 173 13.21 -15.37 5.12
N ALA A 174 14.07 -15.04 6.09
CA ALA A 174 13.84 -13.93 7.00
C ALA A 174 13.79 -12.58 6.27
N ALA A 175 14.67 -12.36 5.29
CA ALA A 175 14.62 -11.17 4.44
C ALA A 175 13.28 -11.05 3.71
N THR A 176 12.78 -12.15 3.16
CA THR A 176 11.49 -12.19 2.46
C THR A 176 10.33 -11.88 3.40
N VAL A 177 10.33 -12.44 4.61
CA VAL A 177 9.31 -12.16 5.64
C VAL A 177 9.39 -10.70 6.09
N GLY A 178 10.59 -10.18 6.33
CA GLY A 178 10.82 -8.80 6.72
C GLY A 178 10.29 -7.81 5.67
N ALA A 179 10.63 -8.02 4.40
CA ALA A 179 10.13 -7.21 3.29
C ALA A 179 8.58 -7.17 3.22
N ARG A 180 7.92 -8.29 3.55
CA ARG A 180 6.45 -8.42 3.45
C ARG A 180 5.69 -7.96 4.69
N SER A 181 6.36 -7.74 5.81
CA SER A 181 5.71 -7.56 7.12
C SER A 181 4.80 -6.32 7.19
N TYR A 182 5.04 -5.30 6.36
CA TYR A 182 4.27 -4.05 6.32
C TYR A 182 3.65 -3.77 4.95
N ALA A 183 3.77 -4.70 3.99
CA ALA A 183 3.36 -4.46 2.61
C ALA A 183 1.90 -3.98 2.51
N LYS A 184 0.97 -4.69 3.17
CA LYS A 184 -0.46 -4.32 3.15
C LYS A 184 -0.73 -2.94 3.76
N GLU A 185 -0.04 -2.58 4.84
CA GLU A 185 -0.17 -1.27 5.46
C GLU A 185 0.34 -0.16 4.52
N PHE A 186 1.50 -0.38 3.89
CA PHE A 186 2.07 0.54 2.91
C PHE A 186 1.15 0.76 1.71
N GLU A 187 0.50 -0.29 1.22
CA GLU A 187 -0.51 -0.16 0.15
C GLU A 187 -1.70 0.72 0.56
N LEU A 188 -2.23 0.53 1.77
CA LEU A 188 -3.35 1.35 2.26
C LEU A 188 -2.94 2.80 2.50
N GLN A 189 -1.71 3.05 2.97
CA GLN A 189 -1.18 4.40 3.10
C GLN A 189 -0.98 5.06 1.73
N ALA A 190 -0.49 4.31 0.74
CA ALA A 190 -0.33 4.78 -0.63
C ALA A 190 -1.69 5.06 -1.30
N ASP A 191 -2.71 4.23 -1.08
CA ASP A 191 -4.08 4.50 -1.53
C ASP A 191 -4.65 5.78 -0.92
N ALA A 192 -4.40 5.97 0.37
CA ALA A 192 -4.93 7.10 1.11
C ALA A 192 -4.32 8.43 0.64
N MET A 193 -2.99 8.49 0.50
CA MET A 193 -2.30 9.68 -0.02
C MET A 193 -2.53 9.84 -1.53
N GLY A 194 -2.59 8.76 -2.30
CA GLY A 194 -2.90 8.79 -3.73
C GLY A 194 -4.29 9.37 -4.00
N ALA A 195 -5.27 9.06 -3.15
CA ALA A 195 -6.59 9.69 -3.19
C ALA A 195 -6.54 11.19 -2.90
N GLU A 196 -5.76 11.62 -1.90
CA GLU A 196 -5.56 13.04 -1.60
C GLU A 196 -4.93 13.79 -2.78
N ILE A 197 -3.88 13.23 -3.37
CA ILE A 197 -3.19 13.81 -4.52
C ILE A 197 -4.15 13.93 -5.71
N ALA A 198 -4.82 12.84 -6.08
CA ALA A 198 -5.77 12.85 -7.20
C ALA A 198 -6.92 13.86 -6.98
N TYR A 199 -7.47 13.92 -5.77
CA TYR A 199 -8.52 14.88 -5.40
C TYR A 199 -8.03 16.33 -5.51
N ARG A 200 -6.84 16.65 -4.97
CA ARG A 200 -6.24 17.99 -5.05
C ARG A 200 -5.91 18.40 -6.48
N SER A 201 -5.56 17.44 -7.32
CA SER A 201 -5.42 17.64 -8.76
C SER A 201 -6.75 17.80 -9.49
N GLY A 202 -7.91 17.60 -8.83
CA GLY A 202 -9.25 17.77 -9.39
C GLY A 202 -9.74 16.59 -10.22
N TYR A 203 -9.23 15.39 -9.93
CA TYR A 203 -9.80 14.11 -10.34
C TYR A 203 -10.70 13.55 -9.23
N ASP A 204 -11.56 12.58 -9.56
CA ASP A 204 -12.38 11.87 -8.57
C ASP A 204 -11.72 10.54 -8.17
N PRO A 205 -11.14 10.43 -6.96
CA PRO A 205 -10.51 9.19 -6.53
C PRO A 205 -11.50 8.02 -6.45
N LEU A 206 -12.80 8.26 -6.22
CA LEU A 206 -13.81 7.21 -6.18
C LEU A 206 -13.98 6.57 -7.55
N LEU A 207 -14.02 7.39 -8.61
CA LEU A 207 -13.98 6.90 -10.00
C LEU A 207 -12.64 6.21 -10.29
N GLY A 208 -11.55 6.75 -9.75
CA GLY A 208 -10.21 6.16 -9.91
C GLY A 208 -10.09 4.75 -9.34
N THR A 209 -10.81 4.45 -8.24
CA THR A 209 -10.85 3.08 -7.70
C THR A 209 -11.55 2.06 -8.59
N GLY A 210 -12.24 2.49 -9.65
CA GLY A 210 -12.84 1.61 -10.66
C GLY A 210 -11.81 0.69 -11.33
N PHE A 211 -10.52 1.06 -11.30
CA PHE A 211 -9.43 0.20 -11.75
C PHE A 211 -9.38 -1.14 -10.98
N PHE A 212 -9.62 -1.11 -9.66
CA PHE A 212 -9.58 -2.31 -8.81
C PHE A 212 -10.69 -3.32 -9.14
N ASP A 213 -11.82 -2.86 -9.68
CA ASP A 213 -12.94 -3.74 -10.02
C ASP A 213 -12.60 -4.70 -11.17
N ARG A 214 -11.47 -4.48 -11.85
CA ARG A 214 -10.97 -5.30 -12.95
C ARG A 214 -9.71 -6.07 -12.60
N LEU A 215 -9.19 -5.90 -11.37
CA LEU A 215 -8.10 -6.70 -10.85
C LEU A 215 -8.64 -7.90 -10.09
N PRO A 216 -7.97 -9.08 -10.15
CA PRO A 216 -8.29 -10.17 -9.25
C PRO A 216 -8.12 -9.69 -7.80
N ASP A 217 -9.04 -10.07 -6.92
CA ASP A 217 -8.89 -9.78 -5.50
C ASP A 217 -7.69 -10.59 -4.96
N PRO A 218 -6.63 -9.95 -4.42
CA PRO A 218 -5.49 -10.66 -3.86
C PRO A 218 -5.88 -11.49 -2.62
N GLY A 219 -7.01 -11.16 -1.97
CA GLY A 219 -7.47 -11.80 -0.75
C GLY A 219 -6.54 -11.61 0.45
N ASP A 220 -6.81 -12.34 1.53
CA ASP A 220 -6.05 -12.24 2.79
C ASP A 220 -4.81 -13.14 2.85
N ALA A 221 -4.32 -13.64 1.72
CA ALA A 221 -3.14 -14.49 1.70
C ALA A 221 -1.97 -13.81 2.44
N PHE A 222 -1.42 -14.47 3.47
CA PHE A 222 -0.26 -13.99 4.23
C PHE A 222 0.98 -13.75 3.33
N LEU A 223 1.00 -14.39 2.15
CA LEU A 223 2.04 -14.21 1.14
C LEU A 223 1.70 -13.13 0.10
N GLY A 224 0.49 -12.55 0.13
CA GLY A 224 0.08 -11.44 -0.73
C GLY A 224 0.58 -10.10 -0.20
N THR A 225 1.20 -9.31 -1.07
CA THR A 225 1.69 -7.96 -0.75
C THR A 225 0.57 -6.92 -0.74
N HIS A 226 -0.55 -7.19 -1.42
CA HIS A 226 -1.68 -6.27 -1.53
C HIS A 226 -2.85 -6.68 -0.62
N PRO A 227 -3.54 -5.72 0.02
CA PRO A 227 -4.75 -5.97 0.79
C PRO A 227 -5.95 -6.20 -0.14
N PRO A 228 -7.07 -6.77 0.36
CA PRO A 228 -8.28 -6.96 -0.42
C PRO A 228 -8.78 -5.67 -1.07
N ASN A 229 -9.25 -5.74 -2.32
CA ASN A 229 -9.66 -4.56 -3.09
C ASN A 229 -10.76 -3.75 -2.38
N GLY A 230 -11.69 -4.43 -1.69
CA GLY A 230 -12.74 -3.76 -0.90
C GLY A 230 -12.17 -2.90 0.24
N GLN A 231 -11.08 -3.33 0.89
CA GLN A 231 -10.42 -2.56 1.94
C GLN A 231 -9.74 -1.31 1.36
N ARG A 232 -9.07 -1.45 0.23
CA ARG A 232 -8.45 -0.33 -0.52
C ARG A 232 -9.48 0.74 -0.88
N LYS A 233 -10.60 0.31 -1.49
CA LYS A 233 -11.72 1.20 -1.84
C LYS A 233 -12.32 1.91 -0.62
N ALA A 234 -12.44 1.22 0.52
CA ALA A 234 -12.94 1.82 1.75
C ALA A 234 -12.01 2.90 2.32
N VAL A 235 -10.70 2.72 2.22
CA VAL A 235 -9.72 3.74 2.61
C VAL A 235 -9.85 4.99 1.73
N VAL A 236 -9.94 4.81 0.41
CA VAL A 236 -10.12 5.93 -0.53
C VAL A 236 -11.43 6.68 -0.25
N ALA A 237 -12.53 5.97 -0.02
CA ALA A 237 -13.82 6.58 0.32
C ALA A 237 -13.73 7.46 1.57
N ARG A 238 -13.11 6.96 2.63
CA ARG A 238 -12.91 7.70 3.88
C ARG A 238 -12.08 8.98 3.68
N VAL A 239 -11.02 8.92 2.88
CA VAL A 239 -10.20 10.10 2.57
C VAL A 239 -11.00 11.14 1.80
N VAL A 240 -11.75 10.71 0.78
CA VAL A 240 -12.60 11.61 -0.03
C VAL A 240 -13.67 12.28 0.83
N ASP A 241 -14.32 11.55 1.74
CA ASP A 241 -15.32 12.12 2.65
C ASP A 241 -14.71 13.19 3.57
N ASN A 242 -13.52 12.95 4.11
CA ASN A 242 -12.79 13.93 4.93
C ASN A 242 -12.42 15.19 4.12
N LEU A 243 -11.92 15.03 2.90
CA LEU A 243 -11.54 16.16 2.03
C LEU A 243 -12.77 17.00 1.61
N ARG A 244 -13.90 16.35 1.31
CA ARG A 244 -15.16 17.03 1.00
C ARG A 244 -15.73 17.80 2.20
N ALA A 245 -15.48 17.32 3.41
CA ALA A 245 -15.83 18.01 4.64
C ALA A 245 -14.90 19.19 4.99
N GLY A 246 -13.91 19.51 4.15
CA GLY A 246 -12.92 20.56 4.40
C GLY A 246 -11.85 20.18 5.42
N GLY A 247 -11.74 18.88 5.75
CA GLY A 247 -10.65 18.38 6.56
C GLY A 247 -9.31 18.59 5.86
N ALA A 248 -8.25 18.78 6.65
CA ALA A 248 -6.90 18.64 6.11
C ALA A 248 -6.76 17.23 5.53
N GLY A 249 -6.03 17.10 4.42
CA GLY A 249 -5.56 15.78 3.97
C GLY A 249 -4.73 15.08 5.06
N LEU A 250 -4.40 13.81 4.87
CA LEU A 250 -3.85 12.93 5.92
C LEU A 250 -2.70 13.53 6.73
#